data_AF-A0A4R4LNB4-F1
#
_entry.id   AF-A0A4R4LNB4-F1
#
_cell.length_a   1.000
_cell.length_b   1.000
_cell.length_c   1.000
_cell.angle_alpha   90.00
_cell.angle_beta   90.00
_cell.angle_gamma   90.00
#
_symmetry.space_group_name_H-M   'P 1'
#
loop_
_entity.id
_entity.type
_entity.pdbx_description
1 polymer ?
#
loop_
_entity_poly.entity_id
_entity_poly.type
_entity_poly.pdbx_seq_one_letter_code
_entity_poly.pdbx_strand_id
1 'polypeptide(L)'
;MPATTRHRRINAATATWLYVRLSALGMLALVLIHLAIMHLGDGRESIDARFVRDRVGRPLWLVFDIALLLLALTHGMAGLRGMAGDYLKSRRATTVFAWASAAVTAAFAALGTAVLIALH
;
A
#
# COMPACT_ATOMS: atom_id res chain seq x y z
N MET A 1 28.27 -7.80 38.50
CA MET A 1 27.82 -6.70 37.62
C MET A 1 26.56 -7.15 36.88
N PRO A 2 25.36 -6.60 37.14
CA PRO A 2 24.20 -6.99 36.36
C PRO A 2 24.18 -6.20 35.05
N ALA A 3 24.19 -6.91 33.92
CA ALA A 3 23.99 -6.35 32.60
C ALA A 3 22.54 -5.86 32.49
N THR A 4 22.33 -4.54 32.45
CA THR A 4 21.00 -3.98 32.21
C THR A 4 20.65 -4.19 30.74
N THR A 5 19.82 -5.19 30.44
CA THR A 5 19.21 -5.37 29.12
C THR A 5 18.30 -4.17 28.85
N ARG A 6 18.80 -3.17 28.13
CA ARG A 6 17.99 -2.04 27.67
C ARG A 6 16.98 -2.55 26.65
N HIS A 7 15.74 -2.79 27.09
CA HIS A 7 14.61 -3.07 26.19
C HIS A 7 14.48 -1.91 25.19
N ARG A 8 14.86 -2.14 23.93
CA ARG A 8 14.79 -1.16 22.85
C ARG A 8 13.32 -0.94 22.49
N ARG A 9 12.68 0.07 23.08
CA ARG A 9 11.34 0.52 22.64
C ARG A 9 11.44 0.95 21.18
N ILE A 10 10.62 0.33 20.33
CA ILE A 10 10.48 0.78 18.93
C ILE A 10 9.86 2.18 18.98
N ASN A 11 10.61 3.20 18.57
CA ASN A 11 10.07 4.55 18.43
C ASN A 11 9.32 4.68 17.10
N ALA A 12 8.41 5.66 17.00
CA ALA A 12 7.56 5.84 15.82
C ALA A 12 8.36 6.04 14.53
N ALA A 13 9.51 6.73 14.60
CA ALA A 13 10.39 6.93 13.45
C ALA A 13 10.99 5.60 12.96
N THR A 14 11.42 4.73 13.87
CA THR A 14 11.98 3.40 13.56
C THR A 14 10.89 2.49 12.99
N ALA A 15 9.66 2.57 13.52
CA ALA A 15 8.52 1.83 12.97
C ALA A 15 8.21 2.24 11.53
N THR A 16 8.10 3.55 11.26
CA THR A 16 7.87 4.08 9.91
C THR A 16 9.03 3.72 8.96
N TRP A 17 10.28 3.86 9.42
CA TRP A 17 11.48 3.49 8.68
C TRP A 17 11.46 2.01 8.26
N LEU A 18 11.10 1.12 9.18
CA LEU A 18 11.05 -0.31 8.91
C LEU A 18 9.90 -0.64 7.95
N TYR A 19 8.73 -0.03 8.20
CA TYR A 19 7.55 -0.19 7.38
C TYR A 19 7.81 0.16 5.92
N VAL A 20 8.37 1.34 5.60
CA VAL A 20 8.61 1.73 4.19
C VAL A 20 9.54 0.77 3.45
N ARG A 21 10.48 0.12 4.15
CA ARG A 21 11.43 -0.83 3.55
C ARG A 21 10.80 -2.20 3.31
N LEU A 22 10.14 -2.74 4.33
CA LEU A 22 9.50 -4.05 4.23
C LEU A 22 8.33 -4.01 3.25
N SER A 23 7.55 -2.94 3.26
CA SER A 23 6.47 -2.72 2.28
C SER A 23 6.99 -2.57 0.86
N ALA A 24 8.12 -1.88 0.64
CA ALA A 24 8.73 -1.80 -0.70
C ALA A 24 9.13 -3.18 -1.24
N LEU A 25 9.75 -4.02 -0.39
CA LEU A 25 10.14 -5.37 -0.79
C LEU A 25 8.93 -6.25 -1.12
N GLY A 26 7.90 -6.21 -0.27
CA GLY A 26 6.64 -6.91 -0.52
C GLY A 26 5.94 -6.42 -1.79
N MET A 27 5.86 -5.10 -1.98
CA MET A 27 5.31 -4.48 -3.19
C MET A 27 6.08 -4.86 -4.44
N LEU A 28 7.41 -4.93 -4.40
CA LEU A 28 8.20 -5.28 -5.58
C LEU A 28 7.76 -6.63 -6.14
N ALA A 29 7.62 -7.64 -5.29
CA ALA A 29 7.13 -8.96 -5.70
C ALA A 29 5.69 -8.88 -6.25
N LEU A 30 4.77 -8.22 -5.52
CA LEU A 30 3.36 -8.11 -5.90
C LEU A 30 3.17 -7.35 -7.21
N VAL A 31 3.82 -6.19 -7.38
CA VAL A 31 3.72 -5.37 -8.60
C VAL A 31 4.27 -6.13 -9.80
N LEU A 32 5.41 -6.82 -9.67
CA LEU A 32 5.97 -7.58 -10.79
C LEU A 32 5.06 -8.73 -11.21
N ILE A 33 4.48 -9.46 -10.25
CA ILE A 33 3.50 -10.52 -10.56
C ILE A 33 2.26 -9.91 -11.22
N HIS A 34 1.76 -8.80 -10.71
CA HIS A 34 0.61 -8.09 -11.29
C HIS A 34 0.89 -7.67 -12.73
N LEU A 35 2.02 -7.00 -12.97
CA LEU A 35 2.42 -6.56 -14.30
C LEU A 35 2.62 -7.73 -15.25
N ALA A 36 3.23 -8.83 -14.79
CA ALA A 36 3.42 -10.01 -15.61
C ALA A 36 2.09 -10.61 -16.07
N ILE A 37 1.14 -10.80 -15.15
CA ILE A 37 -0.16 -11.38 -15.49
C ILE A 37 -0.97 -10.44 -16.39
N MET A 38 -0.98 -9.14 -16.08
CA MET A 38 -1.82 -8.17 -16.80
C MET A 38 -1.24 -7.72 -18.14
N HIS A 39 0.08 -7.81 -18.35
CA HIS A 39 0.73 -7.28 -19.56
C HIS A 39 1.52 -8.29 -20.38
N LEU A 40 1.94 -9.41 -19.78
CA LEU A 40 2.68 -10.49 -20.46
C LEU A 40 1.85 -11.77 -20.63
N GLY A 41 0.63 -11.82 -20.09
CA GLY A 41 -0.33 -12.90 -20.32
C GLY A 41 -0.98 -12.85 -21.71
N ASP A 42 -1.85 -13.83 -21.99
CA ASP A 42 -2.56 -14.01 -23.26
C ASP A 42 -3.38 -12.74 -23.62
N GLY A 43 -2.80 -11.86 -24.43
CA GLY A 43 -3.46 -10.76 -25.14
C GLY A 43 -3.96 -9.60 -24.28
N ARG A 44 -3.38 -8.40 -24.45
CA ARG A 44 -3.92 -7.15 -23.88
C ARG A 44 -5.33 -6.80 -24.40
N GLU A 45 -5.75 -7.43 -25.51
CA GLU A 45 -7.04 -7.22 -26.16
C GLU A 45 -8.22 -7.88 -25.42
N SER A 46 -7.98 -8.64 -24.35
CA SER A 46 -9.02 -9.36 -23.59
C SER A 46 -9.21 -8.92 -22.13
N ILE A 47 -8.67 -7.76 -21.71
CA ILE A 47 -8.99 -7.20 -20.39
C ILE A 47 -10.39 -6.57 -20.45
N ASP A 48 -11.41 -7.40 -20.31
CA ASP A 48 -12.80 -6.99 -20.22
C ASP A 48 -13.38 -7.25 -18.81
N ALA A 49 -14.63 -6.85 -18.60
CA ALA A 49 -15.30 -7.06 -17.31
C ALA A 49 -15.52 -8.55 -16.96
N ARG A 50 -15.45 -9.46 -17.94
CA ARG A 50 -15.55 -10.91 -17.70
C ARG A 50 -14.23 -11.43 -17.16
N PHE A 51 -13.11 -11.10 -17.80
CA PHE A 51 -11.77 -11.43 -17.34
C PHE A 51 -11.53 -10.98 -15.90
N VAL A 52 -11.93 -9.75 -15.56
CA VAL A 52 -11.79 -9.22 -14.19
C VAL A 52 -12.59 -10.05 -13.19
N ARG A 53 -13.86 -10.35 -13.48
CA ARG A 53 -14.72 -11.17 -12.60
C ARG A 53 -14.20 -12.59 -12.43
N ASP A 54 -13.78 -13.23 -13.52
CA ASP A 54 -13.26 -14.60 -13.48
C ASP A 54 -11.96 -14.70 -12.68
N ARG A 55 -11.13 -13.65 -12.72
CA ARG A 55 -9.89 -13.57 -11.94
C ARG A 55 -10.19 -13.28 -10.47
N VAL A 56 -10.91 -12.20 -10.18
CA VAL A 56 -11.21 -11.77 -8.81
C VAL A 56 -12.05 -12.81 -8.08
N GLY A 57 -12.91 -13.57 -8.77
CA GLY A 57 -13.67 -14.70 -8.22
C GLY A 57 -12.82 -15.83 -7.61
N ARG A 58 -11.51 -15.87 -7.87
CA ARG A 58 -10.61 -16.83 -7.20
C ARG A 58 -10.05 -16.21 -5.92
N PRO A 59 -10.23 -16.85 -4.74
CA PRO A 59 -9.82 -16.28 -3.45
C PRO A 59 -8.36 -15.83 -3.37
N LEU A 60 -7.44 -16.55 -4.02
CA LEU A 60 -6.02 -16.21 -4.04
C LEU A 60 -5.76 -14.87 -4.75
N TRP A 61 -6.46 -14.60 -5.87
CA TRP A 61 -6.30 -13.35 -6.61
C TRP A 61 -6.95 -12.17 -5.90
N LEU A 62 -8.09 -12.39 -5.24
CA LEU A 62 -8.72 -11.37 -4.39
C LEU A 62 -7.77 -10.90 -3.28
N VAL A 63 -7.18 -11.85 -2.51
CA VAL A 63 -6.25 -11.52 -1.44
C VAL A 63 -5.00 -10.83 -1.99
N PHE A 64 -4.49 -11.30 -3.13
CA PHE A 64 -3.35 -10.69 -3.82
C PHE A 64 -3.63 -9.23 -4.22
N ASP A 65 -4.76 -8.95 -4.84
CA ASP A 65 -5.12 -7.60 -5.29
C ASP A 65 -5.40 -6.66 -4.11
N ILE A 66 -6.05 -7.15 -3.03
CA ILE A 66 -6.24 -6.37 -1.79
C ILE A 66 -4.89 -6.07 -1.13
N ALA A 67 -3.99 -7.06 -1.06
CA ALA A 67 -2.65 -6.86 -0.50
C ALA A 67 -1.86 -5.82 -1.31
N LEU A 68 -1.88 -5.90 -2.63
CA LEU A 68 -1.25 -4.94 -3.53
C LEU A 68 -1.86 -3.54 -3.36
N LEU A 69 -3.19 -3.42 -3.34
CA LEU A 69 -3.91 -2.16 -3.13
C LEU A 69 -3.50 -1.48 -1.83
N LEU A 70 -3.58 -2.21 -0.72
CA LEU A 70 -3.30 -1.66 0.61
C LEU A 70 -1.82 -1.29 0.73
N LEU A 71 -0.91 -2.16 0.32
CA LEU A 71 0.52 -1.88 0.37
C LEU A 71 0.90 -0.70 -0.52
N ALA A 72 0.40 -0.62 -1.76
CA ALA A 72 0.69 0.47 -2.67
C ALA A 72 0.23 1.83 -2.12
N LEU A 73 -1.02 1.90 -1.63
CA LEU A 73 -1.57 3.14 -1.06
C LEU A 73 -0.80 3.56 0.19
N THR A 74 -0.60 2.64 1.13
CA THR A 74 0.02 2.96 2.41
C THR A 74 1.53 3.24 2.28
N HIS A 75 2.25 2.51 1.41
CA HIS A 75 3.66 2.76 1.12
C HIS A 75 3.85 4.10 0.40
N GLY A 76 3.10 4.33 -0.68
CA GLY A 76 3.17 5.56 -1.46
C GLY A 76 2.85 6.78 -0.60
N MET A 77 1.80 6.70 0.23
CA MET A 77 1.43 7.82 1.11
C MET A 77 2.43 8.04 2.25
N ALA A 78 3.00 6.98 2.84
CA ALA A 78 4.05 7.10 3.84
C ALA A 78 5.30 7.78 3.28
N GLY A 79 5.72 7.41 2.06
CA GLY A 79 6.82 8.04 1.35
C GLY A 79 6.53 9.50 1.01
N LEU A 80 5.34 9.80 0.50
CA LEU A 80 4.91 11.16 0.18
C LEU A 80 4.88 12.06 1.42
N ARG A 81 4.42 11.55 2.56
CA ARG A 81 4.48 12.28 3.84
C ARG A 81 5.90 12.52 4.33
N GLY A 82 6.81 11.57 4.10
CA GLY A 82 8.23 11.75 4.34
C GLY A 82 8.77 12.93 3.54
N MET A 83 8.59 12.91 2.21
CA MET A 83 9.02 14.00 1.32
C MET A 83 8.36 15.33 1.69
N ALA A 84 7.04 15.35 1.94
CA ALA A 84 6.33 16.57 2.29
C ALA A 84 6.85 17.20 3.58
N GLY A 85 7.31 16.40 4.55
CA GLY A 85 7.94 16.89 5.78
C GLY A 85 9.20 17.75 5.52
N ASP A 86 9.91 17.51 4.43
CA ASP A 86 11.10 18.28 4.07
C ASP A 86 10.74 19.67 3.52
N TYR A 87 9.58 19.80 2.86
CA TYR A 87 9.12 21.04 2.22
C TYR A 87 8.17 21.86 3.10
N LEU A 88 7.32 21.23 3.90
CA LEU A 88 6.34 21.92 4.74
C LEU A 88 7.00 22.50 6.00
N LYS A 89 7.11 23.82 6.07
CA LYS A 89 7.74 24.51 7.23
C LYS A 89 6.76 24.87 8.35
N SER A 90 5.46 24.97 8.05
CA SER A 90 4.46 25.35 9.07
C SER A 90 3.83 24.12 9.73
N ARG A 91 3.65 24.20 11.05
CA ARG A 91 2.99 23.15 11.84
C ARG A 91 1.56 22.90 11.38
N ARG A 92 0.84 23.98 11.02
CA ARG A 92 -0.54 23.90 10.49
C ARG A 92 -0.56 23.16 9.16
N ALA A 93 0.32 23.49 8.22
CA ALA A 93 0.36 22.83 6.92
C ALA A 93 0.72 21.34 7.06
N THR A 94 1.68 21.00 7.93
CA THR A 94 2.06 19.62 8.21
C THR A 94 0.89 18.80 8.77
N THR A 95 0.14 19.35 9.73
CA THR A 95 -1.03 18.68 10.30
C THR A 95 -2.16 18.53 9.28
N VAL A 96 -2.46 19.56 8.49
CA VAL A 96 -3.48 19.50 7.44
C VAL A 96 -3.11 18.44 6.39
N PHE A 97 -1.86 18.45 5.94
CA PHE A 97 -1.34 17.45 5.00
C PHE A 97 -1.43 16.04 5.60
N ALA A 98 -1.13 15.89 6.89
CA ALA A 98 -1.20 14.61 7.56
C ALA A 98 -2.63 14.04 7.63
N TRP A 99 -3.64 14.89 7.85
CA TRP A 99 -5.04 14.46 7.84
C TRP A 99 -5.58 14.22 6.43
N ALA A 100 -5.24 15.09 5.47
CA ALA A 100 -5.62 14.91 4.08
C ALA A 100 -5.06 13.61 3.50
N SER A 101 -3.76 13.33 3.74
CA SER A 101 -3.12 12.07 3.34
C SER A 101 -3.81 10.84 3.93
N ALA A 102 -4.18 10.89 5.22
CA ALA A 102 -4.90 9.80 5.87
C ALA A 102 -6.31 9.61 5.26
N ALA A 103 -7.05 10.70 5.05
CA ALA A 103 -8.40 10.66 4.47
C ALA A 103 -8.40 10.09 3.04
N VAL A 104 -7.47 10.55 2.19
CA VAL A 104 -7.32 10.05 0.81
C VAL A 104 -6.98 8.55 0.83
N THR A 105 -6.00 8.14 1.65
CA THR A 105 -5.60 6.74 1.75
C THR A 105 -6.78 5.86 2.18
N ALA A 106 -7.53 6.27 3.21
CA ALA A 106 -8.69 5.53 3.70
C ALA A 106 -9.81 5.46 2.64
N ALA A 107 -10.09 6.57 1.96
CA ALA A 107 -11.13 6.63 0.93
C ALA A 107 -10.83 5.68 -0.24
N PHE A 108 -9.62 5.73 -0.80
CA PHE A 108 -9.23 4.86 -1.91
C PHE A 108 -9.08 3.40 -1.48
N ALA A 109 -8.60 3.12 -0.27
CA ALA A 109 -8.55 1.76 0.26
C ALA A 109 -9.96 1.17 0.41
N ALA A 110 -10.90 1.93 0.98
CA ALA A 110 -12.28 1.50 1.14
C ALA A 110 -12.97 1.31 -0.22
N LEU A 111 -12.85 2.29 -1.13
CA LEU A 111 -13.44 2.22 -2.46
C LEU A 111 -12.88 1.05 -3.27
N GLY A 112 -11.55 0.89 -3.32
CA GLY A 112 -10.93 -0.21 -4.06
C GLY A 112 -11.28 -1.58 -3.49
N THR A 113 -11.28 -1.72 -2.16
CA THR A 113 -11.69 -2.98 -1.51
C THR A 113 -13.17 -3.28 -1.77
N ALA A 114 -14.05 -2.27 -1.72
CA ALA A 114 -15.47 -2.44 -2.02
C ALA A 114 -15.70 -2.89 -3.48
N VAL A 115 -14.96 -2.32 -4.44
CA VAL A 115 -15.01 -2.74 -5.85
C VAL A 115 -14.54 -4.19 -6.02
N LEU A 116 -13.43 -4.58 -5.37
CA LEU A 116 -12.92 -5.95 -5.44
C LEU A 116 -13.92 -6.96 -4.84
N ILE A 117 -14.55 -6.63 -3.72
CA ILE A 117 -15.57 -7.49 -3.10
C ILE A 117 -16.83 -7.55 -3.97
N ALA A 118 -17.24 -6.44 -4.59
CA ALA A 118 -18.43 -6.41 -5.44
C ALA A 118 -18.26 -7.20 -6.75
N LEU A 119 -17.02 -7.43 -7.18
CA LEU A 119 -16.67 -8.17 -8.40
C LEU A 119 -16.28 -9.63 -8.16
N HIS A 120 -16.19 -10.05 -6.89
CA HIS A 120 -15.92 -11.43 -6.47
C HIS A 120 -17.21 -12.27 -6.48
#